data_AF-A0A3G5FK23-F1
#
_entry.id   AF-A0A3G5FK23-F1
#
_cell.length_a   1.000
_cell.length_b   1.000
_cell.length_c   1.000
_cell.angle_alpha   90.00
_cell.angle_beta   90.00
_cell.angle_gamma   90.00
#
_symmetry.space_group_name_H-M   'P 1'
#
loop_
_entity.id
_entity.type
_entity.pdbx_description
1 polymer ?
#
loop_
_entity_poly.entity_id
_entity_poly.type
_entity_poly.pdbx_seq_one_letter_code
_entity_poly.pdbx_strand_id
1 'polypeptide(L)'
;MLKTLMISAFVIMKLVHIQRDNIVLQSSLTSTEITSQLESLLVQNFELDSELVNVLALEHSLYQKIIEEAPKTFGDSTTEIDYRYEVMFLMEVTSDEVMKVVSIREGIDRVWQGRHVVYYRRPGPKHPDYNKSALSRIIKKPIYQSITMRNWKTTTKMNELLNTL
;
A
#
# COMPACT_ATOMS: atom_id res chain seq x y z
N MET A 1 -19.70 32.64 -6.00
CA MET A 1 -19.03 33.28 -4.84
C MET A 1 -18.22 32.19 -4.13
N LEU A 2 -16.99 31.91 -4.58
CA LEU A 2 -16.13 30.94 -3.90
C LEU A 2 -15.58 31.61 -2.63
N LYS A 3 -15.92 31.07 -1.46
CA LYS A 3 -15.26 31.43 -0.21
C LYS A 3 -13.89 30.75 -0.23
N THR A 4 -12.86 31.51 -0.52
CA THR A 4 -11.48 31.12 -0.27
C THR A 4 -11.29 31.03 1.25
N LEU A 5 -11.33 29.82 1.79
CA LEU A 5 -10.91 29.57 3.17
C LEU A 5 -9.39 29.32 3.14
N MET A 6 -8.63 30.34 3.50
CA MET A 6 -7.19 30.20 3.72
C MET A 6 -6.99 29.68 5.14
N ILE A 7 -6.86 28.36 5.29
CA ILE A 7 -6.41 27.77 6.56
C ILE A 7 -4.90 28.02 6.66
N SER A 8 -4.54 28.96 7.54
CA SER A 8 -3.17 29.20 7.98
C SER A 8 -2.71 28.03 8.86
N ALA A 9 -2.13 27.02 8.22
CA ALA A 9 -1.11 26.18 8.80
C ALA A 9 -0.09 25.91 7.68
N PHE A 10 0.98 26.71 7.62
CA PHE A 10 2.14 26.38 6.81
C PHE A 10 2.84 25.20 7.49
N VAL A 11 2.32 24.00 7.26
CA VAL A 11 3.15 22.79 7.33
C VAL A 11 3.85 22.73 5.98
N ILE A 12 5.19 22.76 5.99
CA ILE A 12 5.97 22.57 4.77
C ILE A 12 5.88 21.10 4.38
N MET A 13 4.76 20.70 3.79
CA MET A 13 4.67 19.46 3.02
C MET A 13 5.06 19.79 1.59
N LYS A 14 6.29 19.44 1.20
CA LYS A 14 6.68 19.53 -0.21
C LYS A 14 6.18 18.27 -0.90
N LEU A 15 5.13 18.40 -1.71
CA LEU A 15 4.73 17.35 -2.63
C LEU A 15 5.82 17.16 -3.68
N VAL A 16 6.42 15.98 -3.70
CA VAL A 16 7.50 15.64 -4.63
C VAL A 16 6.95 14.92 -5.85
N HIS A 17 6.04 13.98 -5.63
CA HIS A 17 5.53 13.12 -6.70
C HIS A 17 4.13 12.61 -6.42
N ILE A 18 3.34 12.46 -7.49
CA ILE A 18 2.07 11.74 -7.51
C ILE A 18 2.15 10.67 -8.60
N GLN A 19 1.98 9.42 -8.19
CA GLN A 19 1.57 8.33 -9.08
C GLN A 19 0.12 8.00 -8.72
N ARG A 20 -0.70 7.48 -9.65
CA ARG A 20 -2.08 7.05 -9.32
C ARG A 20 -2.07 6.27 -8.00
N ASP A 21 -2.77 6.83 -7.00
CA ASP A 21 -2.94 6.32 -5.64
C ASP A 21 -1.69 6.26 -4.72
N ASN A 22 -0.60 6.97 -5.06
CA ASN A 22 0.59 7.12 -4.19
C ASN A 22 1.14 8.54 -4.21
N ILE A 23 1.51 9.04 -3.04
CA ILE A 23 2.01 10.40 -2.84
C ILE A 23 3.33 10.31 -2.09
N VAL A 24 4.34 11.05 -2.57
CA VAL A 24 5.60 11.23 -1.85
C VAL A 24 5.67 12.66 -1.33
N LEU A 25 5.87 12.77 -0.01
CA LEU A 25 5.90 14.03 0.72
C LEU A 25 7.22 14.14 1.48
N GLN A 26 7.77 15.35 1.52
CA GLN A 26 8.80 15.73 2.48
C GLN A 26 8.15 16.64 3.53
N SER A 27 8.28 16.29 4.80
CA SER A 27 7.63 16.99 5.92
C SER A 27 8.47 16.87 7.19
N SER A 28 8.32 17.83 8.11
CA SER A 28 8.85 17.74 9.48
C SER A 28 7.88 17.07 10.46
N LEU A 29 6.66 16.77 10.01
CA LEU A 29 5.66 16.07 10.80
C LEU A 29 5.92 14.57 10.80
N THR A 30 5.44 13.91 11.85
CA THR A 30 5.39 12.46 11.94
C THR A 30 4.35 11.87 10.98
N SER A 31 4.55 10.61 10.56
CA SER A 31 3.56 9.83 9.81
C SER A 31 2.15 9.88 10.41
N THR A 32 2.00 9.80 11.73
CA THR A 32 0.68 9.89 12.41
C THR A 32 0.00 11.25 12.23
N GLU A 33 0.76 12.35 12.35
CA GLU A 33 0.25 13.70 12.14
C GLU A 33 -0.13 13.91 10.67
N ILE A 34 0.67 13.41 9.74
CA ILE A 34 0.38 13.46 8.29
C ILE A 34 -0.89 12.67 7.98
N THR A 35 -1.04 11.44 8.48
CA THR A 35 -2.26 10.63 8.31
C THR A 35 -3.49 11.39 8.80
N SER A 36 -3.47 11.88 10.04
CA SER A 36 -4.60 12.61 10.64
C SER A 36 -4.98 13.86 9.84
N GLN A 37 -3.98 14.62 9.36
CA GLN A 37 -4.23 15.80 8.55
C GLN A 37 -4.79 15.45 7.18
N LEU A 38 -4.26 14.42 6.51
CA LEU A 38 -4.73 14.00 5.19
C LEU A 38 -6.16 13.46 5.25
N GLU A 39 -6.51 12.66 6.27
CA GLU A 39 -7.88 12.16 6.46
C GLU A 39 -8.86 13.31 6.68
N SER A 40 -8.50 14.27 7.54
CA SER A 40 -9.31 15.47 7.78
C SER A 40 -9.49 16.30 6.51
N LEU A 41 -8.43 16.50 5.73
CA LEU A 41 -8.48 17.21 4.46
C LEU A 41 -9.36 16.47 3.43
N LEU A 42 -9.29 15.15 3.36
CA LEU A 42 -10.09 14.36 2.42
C LEU A 42 -11.59 14.51 2.74
N VAL A 43 -12.00 14.38 4.00
CA VAL A 43 -13.40 14.54 4.41
C VAL A 43 -13.91 15.98 4.18
N GLN A 44 -13.06 16.98 4.37
CA GLN A 44 -13.44 18.38 4.17
C GLN A 44 -13.60 18.76 2.69
N ASN A 45 -12.80 18.17 1.80
CA ASN A 45 -12.74 18.55 0.38
C ASN A 45 -13.57 17.64 -0.53
N PHE A 46 -13.96 16.45 -0.05
CA PHE A 46 -14.74 15.48 -0.80
C PHE A 46 -15.93 15.01 0.04
N GLU A 47 -17.09 14.79 -0.58
CA GLU A 47 -18.28 14.21 0.07
C GLU A 47 -18.06 12.71 0.35
N LEU A 48 -17.17 12.43 1.32
CA LEU A 48 -16.78 11.08 1.73
C LEU A 48 -17.35 10.79 3.12
N ASP A 49 -17.74 9.54 3.33
CA ASP A 49 -18.05 9.04 4.66
C ASP A 49 -16.74 8.96 5.47
N SER A 50 -16.66 9.72 6.57
CA SER A 50 -15.47 9.77 7.41
C SER A 50 -15.08 8.41 7.99
N GLU A 51 -16.02 7.48 8.16
CA GLU A 51 -15.75 6.13 8.65
C GLU A 51 -15.02 5.26 7.62
N LEU A 52 -14.96 5.69 6.35
CA LEU A 52 -14.36 4.94 5.23
C LEU A 52 -13.04 5.54 4.73
N VAL A 53 -12.62 6.70 5.26
CA VAL A 53 -11.38 7.37 4.86
C VAL A 53 -10.22 6.88 5.73
N ASN A 54 -9.39 6.00 5.16
CA ASN A 54 -8.17 5.53 5.81
C ASN A 54 -6.93 5.96 5.00
N VAL A 55 -5.96 6.59 5.66
CA VAL A 55 -4.69 6.99 5.05
C VAL A 55 -3.51 6.30 5.75
N LEU A 56 -2.70 5.59 4.97
CA LEU A 56 -1.44 5.06 5.45
C LEU A 56 -0.27 5.97 5.04
N ALA A 57 0.30 6.69 6.00
CA ALA A 57 1.60 7.34 5.85
C ALA A 57 2.70 6.46 6.44
N LEU A 58 3.80 6.29 5.70
CA LEU A 58 4.96 5.52 6.15
C LEU A 58 6.22 6.37 6.09
N GLU A 59 7.03 6.27 7.14
CA GLU A 59 8.38 6.82 7.13
C GLU A 59 9.24 6.13 6.07
N HIS A 60 10.12 6.88 5.40
CA HIS A 60 11.02 6.34 4.38
C HIS A 60 11.85 5.15 4.90
N SER A 61 12.40 5.26 6.11
CA SER A 61 13.21 4.18 6.70
C SER A 61 12.42 2.88 6.90
N LEU A 62 11.13 2.96 7.20
CA LEU A 62 10.26 1.78 7.30
C LEU A 62 9.92 1.23 5.92
N TYR A 63 9.62 2.10 4.96
CA TYR A 63 9.37 1.71 3.57
C TYR A 63 10.58 0.98 2.95
N GLN A 64 11.79 1.45 3.23
CA GLN A 64 13.02 0.82 2.79
C GLN A 64 13.19 -0.58 3.41
N LYS A 65 12.97 -0.73 4.73
CA LYS A 65 13.02 -2.04 5.40
C LYS A 65 12.02 -3.03 4.81
N ILE A 66 10.82 -2.57 4.46
CA ILE A 66 9.80 -3.40 3.78
C ILE A 66 10.32 -3.95 2.44
N ILE A 67 11.18 -3.22 1.74
CA ILE A 67 11.76 -3.73 0.49
C ILE A 67 12.90 -4.69 0.75
N GLU A 68 13.73 -4.40 1.75
CA GLU A 68 14.87 -5.26 2.15
C GLU A 68 14.41 -6.60 2.75
N GLU A 69 13.27 -6.63 3.43
CA GLU A 69 12.67 -7.84 4.02
C GLU A 69 11.95 -8.73 3.00
N ALA A 70 11.72 -8.25 1.78
CA ALA A 70 11.01 -9.03 0.77
C ALA A 70 11.77 -10.34 0.46
N PRO A 71 11.05 -11.46 0.23
CA PRO A 71 11.70 -12.71 -0.16
C PRO A 71 12.62 -12.50 -1.36
N LYS A 72 13.80 -13.14 -1.39
CA LYS A 72 14.80 -12.94 -2.47
C LYS A 72 14.26 -13.13 -3.89
N THR A 73 13.27 -14.01 -4.05
CA THR A 73 12.61 -14.31 -5.33
C THR A 73 11.36 -13.46 -5.59
N PHE A 74 11.06 -12.49 -4.73
CA PHE A 74 9.85 -11.68 -4.82
C PHE A 74 10.01 -10.60 -5.89
N GLY A 75 9.04 -10.53 -6.81
CA GLY A 75 9.14 -9.63 -7.95
C GLY A 75 10.05 -10.10 -9.06
N ASP A 76 10.61 -11.31 -8.97
CA ASP A 76 11.45 -11.87 -10.03
C ASP A 76 10.61 -12.04 -11.30
N SER A 77 11.01 -11.29 -12.34
CA SER A 77 10.39 -11.27 -13.66
C SER A 77 11.19 -12.03 -14.71
N THR A 78 12.22 -12.78 -14.31
CA THR A 78 13.03 -13.61 -15.22
C THR A 78 12.31 -14.88 -15.66
N THR A 79 11.20 -15.23 -15.01
CA THR A 79 10.36 -16.35 -15.41
C THR A 79 9.52 -15.98 -16.63
N GLU A 80 9.47 -16.85 -17.65
CA GLU A 80 8.57 -16.72 -18.81
C GLU A 80 7.07 -16.73 -18.45
N ILE A 81 6.75 -17.14 -17.21
CA ILE A 81 5.40 -17.23 -16.68
C ILE A 81 4.96 -15.88 -16.07
N ASP A 82 3.81 -15.35 -16.49
CA ASP A 82 3.27 -14.06 -16.01
C ASP A 82 2.76 -14.16 -14.57
N TYR A 83 3.55 -13.71 -13.59
CA TYR A 83 3.13 -13.53 -12.21
C TYR A 83 3.04 -12.05 -11.84
N ARG A 84 2.12 -11.74 -10.93
CA ARG A 84 1.99 -10.44 -10.26
C ARG A 84 2.34 -10.59 -8.80
N TYR A 85 3.01 -9.56 -8.30
CA TYR A 85 3.52 -9.48 -6.95
C TYR A 85 2.90 -8.27 -6.30
N GLU A 86 2.23 -8.47 -5.18
CA GLU A 86 1.49 -7.46 -4.44
C GLU A 86 2.05 -7.38 -3.02
N VAL A 87 2.15 -6.17 -2.50
CA VAL A 87 2.49 -5.90 -1.10
C VAL A 87 1.21 -5.42 -0.42
N MET A 88 0.77 -6.16 0.59
CA MET A 88 -0.33 -5.77 1.48
C MET A 88 0.28 -4.96 2.62
N PHE A 89 0.14 -3.64 2.54
CA PHE A 89 0.45 -2.74 3.64
C PHE A 89 -0.67 -2.73 4.65
N LEU A 90 -0.32 -2.60 5.92
CA LEU A 90 -1.22 -2.87 7.05
C LEU A 90 -1.56 -1.57 7.79
N MET A 91 -2.83 -1.40 8.12
CA MET A 91 -3.36 -0.26 8.88
C MET A 91 -3.99 -0.80 10.16
N GLU A 92 -3.39 -0.54 11.30
CA GLU A 92 -3.86 -0.97 12.63
C GLU A 92 -4.07 -2.49 12.79
N VAL A 93 -3.40 -3.29 11.96
CA VAL A 93 -3.39 -4.76 12.04
C VAL A 93 -1.97 -5.30 11.88
N THR A 94 -1.72 -6.49 12.42
CA THR A 94 -0.43 -7.19 12.35
C THR A 94 -0.37 -8.13 11.16
N SER A 95 0.85 -8.46 10.73
CA SER A 95 1.03 -9.46 9.67
C SER A 95 0.52 -10.85 10.10
N ASP A 96 0.60 -11.19 11.38
CA ASP A 96 0.04 -12.43 11.93
C ASP A 96 -1.50 -12.50 11.77
N GLU A 97 -2.20 -11.40 12.08
CA GLU A 97 -3.66 -11.32 11.90
C GLU A 97 -4.06 -11.50 10.44
N VAL A 98 -3.30 -10.88 9.53
CA VAL A 98 -3.52 -11.00 8.08
C VAL A 98 -3.23 -12.41 7.61
N MET A 99 -2.14 -13.03 8.07
CA MET A 99 -1.75 -14.39 7.70
C MET A 99 -2.78 -15.44 8.13
N LYS A 100 -3.50 -15.22 9.23
CA LYS A 100 -4.60 -16.11 9.67
C LYS A 100 -5.80 -16.11 8.72
N VAL A 101 -5.99 -15.03 7.97
CA VAL A 101 -7.20 -14.84 7.15
C VAL A 101 -6.91 -14.76 5.65
N VAL A 102 -5.68 -14.48 5.23
CA VAL A 102 -5.30 -14.47 3.81
C VAL A 102 -5.54 -15.86 3.22
N SER A 103 -6.22 -15.90 2.07
CA SER A 103 -6.56 -17.14 1.41
C SER A 103 -5.60 -17.37 0.25
N ILE A 104 -5.02 -18.56 0.17
CA ILE A 104 -4.22 -19.01 -0.97
C ILE A 104 -4.89 -20.22 -1.62
N ARG A 105 -4.75 -20.37 -2.93
CA ARG A 105 -4.94 -21.65 -3.61
C ARG A 105 -3.57 -22.29 -3.82
N GLU A 106 -3.35 -23.45 -3.21
CA GLU A 106 -2.09 -24.18 -3.30
C GLU A 106 -1.68 -24.42 -4.77
N GLY A 107 -0.38 -24.24 -5.04
CA GLY A 107 0.19 -24.32 -6.40
C GLY A 107 -0.08 -23.09 -7.28
N ILE A 108 -1.10 -22.28 -6.98
CA ILE A 108 -1.49 -21.10 -7.77
C ILE A 108 -0.92 -19.83 -7.14
N ASP A 109 -1.27 -19.59 -5.88
CA ASP A 109 -0.86 -18.43 -5.12
C ASP A 109 0.35 -18.74 -4.24
N ARG A 110 1.11 -17.72 -3.86
CA ARG A 110 2.07 -17.80 -2.77
C ARG A 110 1.96 -16.57 -1.89
N VAL A 111 2.20 -16.76 -0.61
CA VAL A 111 2.18 -15.69 0.39
C VAL A 111 3.40 -15.82 1.28
N TRP A 112 3.97 -14.68 1.66
CA TRP A 112 5.07 -14.60 2.61
C TRP A 112 4.75 -13.53 3.65
N GLN A 113 5.02 -13.85 4.91
CA GLN A 113 4.86 -12.93 6.00
C GLN A 113 6.11 -12.04 6.12
N GLY A 114 5.93 -10.72 6.06
CA GLY A 114 6.92 -9.74 6.48
C GLY A 114 6.63 -9.24 7.90
N ARG A 115 7.51 -8.40 8.44
CA ARG A 115 7.28 -7.82 9.78
C ARG A 115 6.13 -6.80 9.77
N HIS A 116 6.08 -5.97 8.72
CA HIS A 116 5.15 -4.84 8.61
C HIS A 116 4.16 -4.97 7.45
N VAL A 117 4.32 -5.99 6.61
CA VAL A 117 3.52 -6.23 5.41
C VAL A 117 3.30 -7.72 5.19
N VAL A 118 2.38 -8.05 4.30
CA VAL A 118 2.26 -9.40 3.72
C VAL A 118 2.57 -9.32 2.23
N TYR A 119 3.46 -10.18 1.75
CA TYR A 119 3.82 -10.28 0.34
C TYR A 119 2.99 -11.37 -0.32
N TYR A 120 2.42 -11.09 -1.48
CA TYR A 120 1.55 -12.03 -2.18
C TYR A 120 1.96 -12.14 -3.65
N ARG A 121 2.00 -13.36 -4.18
CA ARG A 121 2.17 -13.64 -5.60
C ARG A 121 0.93 -14.32 -6.15
N ARG A 122 0.40 -13.80 -7.25
CA ARG A 122 -0.73 -14.36 -7.99
C ARG A 122 -0.42 -14.50 -9.48
N PRO A 123 -1.11 -15.39 -10.21
CA PRO A 123 -1.16 -15.38 -11.66
C PRO A 123 -1.50 -14.00 -12.25
N GLY A 124 -0.73 -13.56 -13.25
CA GLY A 124 -1.01 -12.37 -14.05
C GLY A 124 -1.97 -12.65 -15.21
N PRO A 125 -2.43 -11.61 -15.94
CA PRO A 125 -3.44 -11.74 -17.00
C PRO A 125 -3.11 -12.74 -18.12
N LYS A 126 -1.83 -12.99 -18.40
CA LYS A 126 -1.37 -13.94 -19.43
C LYS A 126 -1.10 -15.34 -18.87
N HIS A 127 -1.27 -15.54 -17.56
CA HIS A 127 -1.05 -16.84 -16.92
C HIS A 127 -2.24 -17.78 -17.19
N PRO A 128 -2.01 -19.08 -17.50
CA PRO A 128 -3.11 -20.04 -17.72
C PRO A 128 -4.10 -20.13 -16.55
N ASP A 129 -3.59 -19.98 -15.32
CA ASP A 129 -4.38 -19.97 -14.09
C ASP A 129 -4.85 -18.58 -13.60
N TYR A 130 -4.89 -17.54 -14.45
CA TYR A 130 -5.26 -16.16 -14.07
C TYR A 130 -6.51 -16.07 -13.18
N ASN A 131 -7.58 -16.78 -13.57
CA ASN A 131 -8.86 -16.76 -12.86
C ASN A 131 -8.92 -17.69 -11.65
N LYS A 132 -7.81 -18.37 -11.31
CA LYS A 132 -7.77 -19.34 -10.21
C LYS A 132 -7.17 -18.78 -8.92
N SER A 133 -6.66 -17.55 -8.91
CA SER A 133 -6.14 -16.95 -7.67
C SER A 133 -7.24 -16.85 -6.59
N ALA A 134 -6.88 -17.13 -5.34
CA ALA A 134 -7.74 -16.92 -4.19
C ALA A 134 -7.74 -15.48 -3.67
N LEU A 135 -6.89 -14.59 -4.23
CA LEU A 135 -6.68 -13.23 -3.71
C LEU A 135 -7.99 -12.44 -3.55
N SER A 136 -8.91 -12.51 -4.52
CA SER A 136 -10.18 -11.76 -4.47
C SER A 136 -11.08 -12.13 -3.29
N ARG A 137 -10.85 -13.27 -2.63
CA ARG A 137 -11.60 -13.66 -1.43
C ARG A 137 -11.35 -12.75 -0.24
N ILE A 138 -10.21 -12.05 -0.20
CA ILE A 138 -9.88 -11.12 0.89
C ILE A 138 -10.86 -9.96 0.95
N ILE A 139 -11.44 -9.54 -0.19
CA ILE A 139 -12.44 -8.45 -0.29
C ILE A 139 -13.67 -8.70 0.60
N LYS A 140 -14.01 -9.97 0.84
CA LYS A 140 -15.16 -10.35 1.68
C LYS A 140 -14.84 -10.41 3.18
N LYS A 141 -13.59 -10.10 3.57
CA LYS A 141 -13.14 -10.20 4.96
C LYS A 141 -13.08 -8.81 5.59
N PRO A 142 -13.43 -8.66 6.88
CA PRO A 142 -13.36 -7.36 7.57
C PRO A 142 -11.98 -6.69 7.46
N ILE A 143 -10.90 -7.49 7.52
CA ILE A 143 -9.52 -6.99 7.42
C ILE A 143 -9.21 -6.26 6.10
N TYR A 144 -10.04 -6.41 5.07
CA TYR A 144 -9.82 -5.75 3.79
C TYR A 144 -9.78 -4.22 3.90
N GLN A 145 -10.55 -3.65 4.83
CA GLN A 145 -10.56 -2.20 5.11
C GLN A 145 -9.29 -1.73 5.83
N SER A 146 -8.59 -2.66 6.49
CA SER A 146 -7.37 -2.44 7.27
C SER A 146 -6.10 -2.76 6.48
N ILE A 147 -6.19 -2.96 5.16
CA ILE A 147 -5.04 -3.19 4.29
C ILE A 147 -5.12 -2.34 3.02
N THR A 148 -3.96 -1.99 2.48
CA THR A 148 -3.86 -1.39 1.14
C THR A 148 -2.87 -2.17 0.31
N MET A 149 -3.30 -2.61 -0.88
CA MET A 149 -2.46 -3.41 -1.79
C MET A 149 -1.78 -2.53 -2.81
N ARG A 150 -0.47 -2.73 -3.02
CA ARG A 150 0.29 -2.11 -4.10
C ARG A 150 1.09 -3.15 -4.84
N ASN A 151 1.14 -3.02 -6.15
CA ASN A 151 1.99 -3.89 -6.95
C ASN A 151 3.47 -3.64 -6.62
N TRP A 152 4.29 -4.68 -6.73
CA TRP A 152 5.72 -4.62 -6.37
C TRP A 152 6.50 -3.62 -7.22
N LYS A 153 6.19 -3.50 -8.52
CA LYS A 153 6.86 -2.56 -9.42
C LYS A 153 6.67 -1.10 -8.99
N THR A 154 5.47 -0.75 -8.57
CA THR A 154 5.14 0.56 -8.01
C THR A 154 5.84 0.72 -6.67
N THR A 155 5.82 -0.32 -5.83
CA THR A 155 6.47 -0.30 -4.51
C THR A 155 7.97 0.00 -4.62
N THR A 156 8.70 -0.72 -5.48
CA THR A 156 10.13 -0.47 -5.70
C THR A 156 10.38 0.88 -6.34
N LYS A 157 9.54 1.31 -7.30
CA LYS A 157 9.66 2.64 -7.92
C LYS A 157 9.49 3.78 -6.92
N MET A 158 8.58 3.65 -5.97
CA MET A 158 8.42 4.66 -4.91
C MET A 158 9.65 4.73 -4.00
N ASN A 159 10.27 3.60 -3.68
CA ASN A 159 11.51 3.59 -2.91
C ASN A 159 12.68 4.23 -3.67
N GLU A 160 12.79 3.98 -4.97
CA GLU A 160 13.77 4.69 -5.80
C GLU A 160 13.57 6.21 -5.71
N LEU A 161 12.32 6.70 -5.77
CA LEU A 161 12.04 8.13 -5.62
C LEU A 161 12.36 8.63 -4.21
N LEU A 162 11.98 7.90 -3.17
CA LEU A 162 12.28 8.26 -1.78
C LEU A 162 13.80 8.34 -1.53
N ASN A 163 14.60 7.46 -2.15
CA ASN A 163 16.06 7.48 -2.06
C ASN A 163 16.72 8.67 -2.77
N THR A 164 15.96 9.46 -3.55
CA THR A 164 16.47 10.67 -4.24
C THR A 164 16.16 11.97 -3.50
N LEU A 165 15.45 11.89 -2.36
CA LEU A 165 15.08 13.02 -1.52
C LEU A 165 16.06 13.22 -0.37
#